data_AF-A0A2C9L863-F1
#
_entry.id   AF-A0A2C9L863-F1
#
_cell.length_a   1.000
_cell.length_b   1.000
_cell.length_c   1.000
_cell.angle_alpha   90.00
_cell.angle_beta   90.00
_cell.angle_gamma   90.00
#
_symmetry.space_group_name_H-M   'P 1'
#
loop_
_entity.id
_entity.type
_entity.pdbx_description
1 polymer ?
#
loop_
_entity_poly.entity_id
_entity_poly.type
_entity_poly.pdbx_seq_one_letter_code
_entity_poly.pdbx_strand_id
1 'polypeptide(L)'
;MADLLGSILGSMEKPPSIGTDERKKAKAEKALQAKQQEAEKKMLDNFKQKVNFFIKEFAPSDEELLAYRKGEEWDPEKNKELQRQRELEEQLEKDRKSNPSKDTPSSNYRDKYKHLIGDEAAKEAARGLVSNSQYGFVPSKNKQDSRTIEQVLADTRARKKQKVEHNPSQSSDTN
;
A
#
# COMPACT_ATOMS: atom_id res chain seq x y z
N MET A 1 45.85 31.10 87.84
CA MET A 1 44.51 31.48 87.35
C MET A 1 43.98 30.28 86.59
N ALA A 2 42.86 29.70 87.02
CA ALA A 2 42.22 28.64 86.24
C ALA A 2 41.62 29.23 84.95
N ASP A 3 41.81 28.53 83.84
CA ASP A 3 41.41 28.98 82.51
C ASP A 3 39.87 28.93 82.39
N LEU A 4 39.24 30.11 82.39
CA LEU A 4 37.77 30.26 82.45
C LEU A 4 37.07 29.56 81.27
N LEU A 5 37.69 29.60 80.09
CA LEU A 5 37.20 28.92 78.89
C LEU A 5 37.20 27.39 79.05
N GLY A 6 38.20 26.82 79.72
CA GLY A 6 38.28 25.38 79.96
C GLY A 6 37.18 24.87 80.91
N SER A 7 36.79 25.70 81.89
CA SER A 7 35.68 25.38 82.79
C SER A 7 34.32 25.45 82.09
N ILE A 8 34.14 26.42 81.18
CA ILE A 8 32.92 26.55 80.37
C ILE A 8 32.81 25.39 79.37
N LEU A 9 33.87 25.06 78.62
CA LEU A 9 33.85 23.96 77.65
C LEU A 9 33.66 22.59 78.31
N GLY A 10 34.19 22.39 79.53
CA GLY A 10 33.99 21.16 80.29
C GLY A 10 32.60 21.01 80.90
N SER A 11 31.87 22.12 81.09
CA SER A 11 30.48 22.13 81.59
C SER A 11 29.43 21.90 80.50
N MET A 12 29.81 22.01 79.22
CA MET A 12 28.92 21.71 78.12
C MET A 12 28.61 20.21 78.09
N GLU A 13 27.32 19.89 77.96
CA GLU A 13 26.87 18.52 77.79
C GLU A 13 27.54 17.94 76.54
N LYS A 14 28.36 16.91 76.73
CA LYS A 14 29.10 16.28 75.63
C LYS A 14 28.07 15.76 74.62
N PRO A 15 28.26 16.03 73.32
CA PRO A 15 27.32 15.54 72.32
C PRO A 15 27.23 14.02 72.45
N PRO A 16 26.03 13.42 72.27
CA PRO A 16 25.82 11.99 72.46
C PRO A 16 26.83 11.20 71.62
N SER A 17 27.80 10.59 72.30
CA SER A 17 28.86 9.80 71.68
C SER A 17 28.41 8.35 71.67
N ILE A 18 27.97 7.88 70.51
CA ILE A 18 27.55 6.50 70.30
C ILE A 18 28.70 5.56 70.69
N GLY A 19 28.44 4.63 71.63
CA GLY A 19 29.40 3.65 72.12
C GLY A 19 29.93 2.73 71.02
N THR A 20 31.10 2.12 71.21
CA THR A 20 31.75 1.25 70.21
C THR A 20 30.88 0.07 69.77
N ASP A 21 30.09 -0.52 70.68
CA ASP A 21 29.21 -1.66 70.39
C ASP A 21 27.89 -1.23 69.74
N GLU A 22 27.36 -0.06 70.08
CA GLU A 22 26.20 0.53 69.41
C GLU A 22 26.52 0.92 67.96
N ARG A 23 27.75 1.41 67.70
CA ARG A 23 28.23 1.65 66.32
C ARG A 23 28.27 0.36 65.50
N LYS A 24 28.64 -0.78 66.11
CA LYS A 24 28.64 -2.08 65.41
C LYS A 24 27.23 -2.54 65.07
N LYS A 25 26.27 -2.42 66.01
CA LYS A 25 24.86 -2.77 65.79
C LYS A 25 24.21 -1.88 64.72
N ALA A 26 24.37 -0.56 64.82
CA ALA A 26 23.87 0.38 63.84
C ALA A 26 24.47 0.15 62.43
N LYS A 27 25.74 -0.25 62.35
CA LYS A 27 26.39 -0.62 61.08
C LYS A 27 25.81 -1.91 60.48
N ALA A 28 25.50 -2.91 61.30
CA ALA A 28 24.89 -4.16 60.86
C ALA A 28 23.44 -3.94 60.37
N GLU A 29 22.63 -3.18 61.10
CA GLU A 29 21.25 -2.83 60.71
C GLU A 29 21.23 -2.02 59.41
N LYS A 30 22.12 -1.03 59.28
CA LYS A 30 22.26 -0.24 58.05
C LYS A 30 22.70 -1.08 56.86
N ALA A 31 23.60 -2.06 57.06
CA ALA A 31 24.01 -2.98 56.00
C ALA A 31 22.88 -3.90 55.56
N LEU A 32 22.05 -4.37 56.51
CA LEU A 32 20.89 -5.20 56.22
C LEU A 32 19.81 -4.41 55.47
N GLN A 33 19.53 -3.17 55.89
CA GLN A 33 18.63 -2.26 55.18
C GLN A 33 19.16 -1.91 53.79
N ALA A 34 20.46 -1.63 53.65
CA ALA A 34 21.07 -1.37 52.33
C ALA A 34 20.94 -2.58 51.40
N LYS A 35 21.10 -3.80 51.91
CA LYS A 35 20.92 -5.04 51.15
C LYS A 35 19.45 -5.24 50.72
N GLN A 36 18.50 -4.92 51.60
CA GLN A 36 17.07 -4.93 51.27
C GLN A 36 16.75 -3.90 50.19
N GLN A 37 17.22 -2.66 50.35
CA GLN A 37 17.05 -1.60 49.35
C GLN A 37 17.69 -1.94 48.00
N GLU A 38 18.85 -2.60 48.00
CA GLU A 38 19.48 -3.07 46.77
C GLU A 38 18.66 -4.17 46.08
N ALA A 39 18.10 -5.12 46.85
CA ALA A 39 17.22 -6.14 46.31
C ALA A 39 15.92 -5.56 45.74
N GLU A 40 15.32 -4.58 46.43
CA GLU A 40 14.15 -3.84 45.95
C GLU A 40 14.46 -3.04 44.68
N LYS A 41 15.61 -2.37 44.63
CA LYS A 41 16.06 -1.65 43.44
C LYS A 41 16.26 -2.61 42.27
N LYS A 42 16.88 -3.77 42.49
CA LYS A 42 17.06 -4.81 41.47
C LYS A 42 15.72 -5.38 40.98
N MET A 43 14.77 -5.63 41.89
CA MET A 43 13.41 -6.05 41.55
C MET A 43 12.71 -4.99 40.69
N LEU A 44 12.81 -3.71 41.06
CA LEU A 44 12.23 -2.61 40.32
C LEU A 44 12.87 -2.46 38.93
N ASP A 45 14.19 -2.58 38.83
CA ASP A 45 14.91 -2.50 37.56
C ASP A 45 14.53 -3.67 36.63
N ASN A 46 14.40 -4.88 37.18
CA ASN A 46 13.90 -6.03 36.44
C ASN A 46 12.45 -5.82 35.95
N PHE A 47 11.58 -5.31 36.82
CA PHE A 47 10.20 -4.97 36.46
C PHE A 47 10.14 -3.93 35.34
N LYS A 48 10.92 -2.84 35.44
CA LYS A 48 11.02 -1.81 34.40
C LYS A 48 11.50 -2.39 33.08
N GLN A 49 12.50 -3.26 33.10
CA GLN A 49 12.98 -3.94 31.90
C GLN A 49 11.88 -4.80 31.26
N LYS A 50 11.14 -5.58 32.07
CA LYS A 50 10.03 -6.40 31.60
C LYS A 50 8.91 -5.57 30.98
N VAL A 51 8.54 -4.46 31.63
CA VAL A 51 7.52 -3.52 31.12
C VAL A 51 7.99 -2.88 29.81
N ASN A 52 9.24 -2.42 29.73
CA ASN A 52 9.78 -1.83 28.51
C ASN A 52 9.82 -2.83 27.34
N PHE A 53 10.19 -4.07 27.62
CA PHE A 53 10.14 -5.14 26.63
C PHE A 53 8.71 -5.35 26.13
N PHE A 54 7.74 -5.44 27.05
CA PHE A 54 6.33 -5.56 26.69
C PHE A 54 5.83 -4.38 25.86
N ILE A 55 6.12 -3.14 26.26
CA ILE A 55 5.74 -1.95 25.50
C ILE A 55 6.36 -1.99 24.10
N LYS A 56 7.61 -2.43 23.95
CA LYS A 56 8.27 -2.52 22.65
C LYS A 56 7.66 -3.60 21.74
N GLU A 57 7.36 -4.78 22.27
CA GLU A 57 6.79 -5.90 21.50
C GLU A 57 5.34 -5.64 21.08
N PHE A 58 4.58 -4.90 21.90
CA PHE A 58 3.15 -4.64 21.70
C PHE A 58 2.83 -3.18 21.34
N ALA A 59 3.85 -2.35 21.08
CA ALA A 59 3.62 -1.00 20.58
C ALA A 59 2.99 -1.09 19.18
N PRO A 60 1.85 -0.44 18.94
CA PRO A 60 1.30 -0.34 17.61
C PRO A 60 2.32 0.30 16.66
N SER A 61 2.42 -0.21 15.44
CA SER A 61 3.28 0.38 14.41
C SER A 61 2.80 1.79 14.06
N ASP A 62 3.70 2.68 13.60
CA ASP A 62 3.32 4.01 13.12
C ASP A 62 2.29 3.92 11.97
N GLU A 63 2.38 2.90 11.11
CA GLU A 63 1.41 2.64 10.05
C GLU A 63 0.02 2.24 10.61
N GLU A 64 -0.01 1.45 11.70
CA GLU A 64 -1.24 1.07 12.40
C GLU A 64 -1.91 2.30 13.03
N LEU A 65 -1.13 3.14 13.69
CA LEU A 65 -1.61 4.39 14.28
C LEU A 65 -2.17 5.34 13.21
N LEU A 66 -1.57 5.40 12.02
CA LEU A 66 -2.08 6.20 10.91
C LEU A 66 -3.40 5.65 10.36
N ALA A 67 -3.54 4.34 10.22
CA ALA A 67 -4.80 3.70 9.82
C ALA A 67 -5.91 4.02 10.83
N TYR A 68 -5.64 3.85 12.13
CA TYR A 68 -6.60 4.21 13.18
C TYR A 68 -6.95 5.71 13.19
N ARG A 69 -5.98 6.60 12.94
CA ARG A 69 -6.24 8.04 12.83
C ARG A 69 -7.11 8.39 11.62
N LYS A 70 -6.98 7.65 10.52
CA LYS A 70 -7.80 7.81 9.31
C LYS A 70 -9.17 7.15 9.42
N GLY A 71 -9.39 6.29 10.42
CA GLY A 71 -10.60 5.50 10.56
C GLY A 71 -10.67 4.30 9.60
N GLU A 72 -9.52 3.85 9.10
CA GLU A 72 -9.40 2.67 8.24
C GLU A 72 -9.11 1.42 9.09
N GLU A 73 -9.65 0.27 8.71
CA GLU A 73 -9.38 -1.01 9.37
C GLU A 73 -7.97 -1.50 9.03
N TRP A 74 -7.15 -1.71 10.05
CA TRP A 74 -5.82 -2.29 9.89
C TRP A 74 -5.88 -3.80 9.81
N ASP A 75 -5.66 -4.33 8.61
CA ASP A 75 -5.51 -5.77 8.38
C ASP A 75 -4.01 -6.12 8.20
N PRO A 76 -3.43 -7.00 9.04
CA PRO A 76 -2.00 -7.32 8.98
C PRO A 76 -1.58 -7.98 7.66
N GLU A 77 -2.48 -8.76 7.04
CA GLU A 77 -2.22 -9.41 5.75
C GLU A 77 -2.17 -8.42 4.59
N LYS A 78 -3.11 -7.47 4.54
CA LYS A 78 -3.13 -6.42 3.52
C LYS A 78 -1.90 -5.55 3.61
N ASN A 79 -1.46 -5.20 4.82
CA ASN A 79 -0.26 -4.39 4.97
C ASN A 79 1.01 -5.13 4.54
N LYS A 80 1.14 -6.42 4.87
CA LYS A 80 2.27 -7.25 4.42
C LYS A 80 2.33 -7.38 2.89
N GLU A 81 1.17 -7.46 2.25
CA GLU A 81 1.09 -7.49 0.78
C GLU A 81 1.44 -6.13 0.18
N LEU A 82 0.95 -5.03 0.76
CA LEU A 82 1.30 -3.66 0.34
C LEU A 82 2.80 -3.39 0.48
N GLN A 83 3.42 -3.84 1.57
CA GLN A 83 4.87 -3.75 1.77
C GLN A 83 5.63 -4.55 0.70
N ARG A 84 5.22 -5.80 0.42
CA ARG A 84 5.81 -6.61 -0.66
C ARG A 84 5.67 -5.95 -2.03
N GLN A 85 4.52 -5.35 -2.32
CA GLN A 85 4.30 -4.63 -3.57
C GLN A 85 5.20 -3.40 -3.67
N ARG A 86 5.31 -2.61 -2.60
CA ARG A 86 6.19 -1.43 -2.55
C ARG A 86 7.66 -1.82 -2.73
N GLU A 87 8.12 -2.89 -2.09
CA GLU A 87 9.48 -3.42 -2.26
C GLU A 87 9.73 -3.90 -3.70
N LEU A 88 8.76 -4.59 -4.31
CA LEU A 88 8.85 -5.05 -5.69
C LEU A 88 8.93 -3.86 -6.67
N GLU A 89 8.10 -2.84 -6.44
CA GLU A 89 8.12 -1.60 -7.23
C GLU A 89 9.45 -0.86 -7.08
N GLU A 90 10.00 -0.77 -5.87
CA GLU A 90 11.30 -0.16 -5.63
C GLU A 90 12.43 -0.94 -6.32
N GLN A 91 12.39 -2.28 -6.30
CA GLN A 91 13.33 -3.12 -7.05
C GLN A 91 13.21 -2.89 -8.54
N LEU A 92 11.98 -2.87 -9.09
CA LEU A 92 11.74 -2.56 -10.49
C LEU A 92 12.24 -1.16 -10.86
N GLU A 93 12.05 -0.16 -10.01
CA GLU A 93 12.59 1.17 -10.24
C GLU A 93 14.12 1.19 -10.22
N LYS A 94 14.75 0.46 -9.30
CA LYS A 94 16.21 0.31 -9.25
C LYS A 94 16.73 -0.38 -10.50
N ASP A 95 16.06 -1.42 -10.97
CA ASP A 95 16.40 -2.11 -12.21
C ASP A 95 16.22 -1.21 -13.44
N ARG A 96 15.14 -0.40 -13.46
CA ARG A 96 14.91 0.61 -14.50
C ARG A 96 15.95 1.72 -14.49
N LYS A 97 16.43 2.13 -13.30
CA LYS A 97 17.52 3.12 -13.15
C LYS A 97 18.89 2.52 -13.48
N SER A 98 19.10 1.23 -13.18
CA SER A 98 20.35 0.51 -13.44
C SER A 98 20.51 0.10 -14.90
N ASN A 99 19.42 -0.10 -15.64
CA ASN A 99 19.41 -0.28 -17.08
C ASN A 99 18.92 1.01 -17.76
N PRO A 100 19.75 2.05 -17.88
CA PRO A 100 19.40 3.21 -18.70
C PRO A 100 19.19 2.70 -20.13
N SER A 101 17.92 2.64 -20.56
CA SER A 101 17.58 2.37 -21.94
C SER A 101 18.21 3.46 -22.81
N LYS A 102 18.93 3.03 -23.85
CA LYS A 102 19.51 3.79 -24.98
C LYS A 102 19.12 5.27 -24.99
N ASP A 103 20.10 6.13 -24.72
CA ASP A 103 20.02 7.60 -24.72
C ASP A 103 19.10 8.13 -25.81
N THR A 104 17.88 8.49 -25.44
CA THR A 104 17.06 9.40 -26.24
C THR A 104 17.40 10.81 -25.78
N PRO A 105 17.70 11.74 -26.71
CA PRO A 105 17.97 13.11 -26.32
C PRO A 105 16.76 13.69 -25.56
N SER A 106 17.03 14.34 -24.41
CA SER A 106 16.05 14.96 -23.50
C SER A 106 14.98 15.80 -24.22
N SER A 107 15.34 16.39 -25.35
CA SER A 107 14.42 17.02 -26.29
C SER A 107 14.59 16.38 -27.66
N ASN A 108 13.59 15.63 -28.11
CA ASN A 108 13.49 15.25 -29.52
C ASN A 108 13.25 16.54 -30.31
N TYR A 109 14.19 16.97 -31.15
CA TYR A 109 14.10 18.20 -31.94
C TYR A 109 12.80 18.27 -32.77
N ARG A 110 12.19 17.11 -33.10
CA ARG A 110 10.85 17.05 -33.70
C ARG A 110 9.75 17.64 -32.81
N ASP A 111 9.82 17.48 -31.49
CA ASP A 111 8.81 17.99 -30.56
C ASP A 111 8.81 19.52 -30.54
N LYS A 112 9.97 20.15 -30.76
CA LYS A 112 10.08 21.60 -30.91
C LYS A 112 9.19 22.12 -32.04
N TYR A 113 9.02 21.38 -33.14
CA TYR A 113 8.21 21.81 -34.30
C TYR A 113 6.87 21.10 -34.41
N LYS A 114 6.50 20.28 -33.42
CA LYS A 114 5.21 19.58 -33.37
C LYS A 114 4.02 20.53 -33.42
N HIS A 115 4.17 21.75 -32.90
CA HIS A 115 3.16 22.81 -32.98
C HIS A 115 3.09 23.50 -34.35
N LEU A 116 4.16 23.45 -35.17
CA LEU A 116 4.17 23.95 -36.56
C LEU A 116 3.70 22.89 -37.55
N ILE A 117 4.11 21.64 -37.35
CA ILE A 117 3.84 20.51 -38.27
C ILE A 117 2.49 19.85 -37.94
N GLY A 118 2.09 19.88 -36.67
CA GLY A 118 0.85 19.30 -36.18
C GLY A 118 0.90 17.77 -36.14
N ASP A 119 0.98 17.20 -34.94
CA ASP A 119 0.82 15.74 -34.77
C ASP A 119 -0.59 15.27 -35.17
N GLU A 120 -1.59 16.13 -34.96
CA GLU A 120 -2.98 15.83 -35.25
C GLU A 120 -3.33 16.06 -36.73
N ALA A 121 -2.75 17.09 -37.36
CA ALA A 121 -2.94 17.38 -38.77
C ALA A 121 -2.50 16.22 -39.67
N ALA A 122 -1.36 15.59 -39.35
CA ALA A 122 -0.90 14.40 -40.08
C ALA A 122 -1.81 13.18 -39.89
N LYS A 123 -2.33 12.95 -38.66
CA LYS A 123 -3.23 11.83 -38.36
C LYS A 123 -4.61 12.02 -38.96
N GLU A 124 -5.12 13.24 -38.97
CA GLU A 124 -6.39 13.60 -39.57
C GLU A 124 -6.32 13.55 -41.11
N ALA A 125 -5.24 14.06 -41.71
CA ALA A 125 -4.97 13.91 -43.14
C ALA A 125 -4.83 12.43 -43.55
N ALA A 126 -4.18 11.61 -42.72
CA ALA A 126 -4.09 10.16 -42.97
C ALA A 126 -5.48 9.49 -42.95
N ARG A 127 -6.39 9.90 -42.05
CA ARG A 127 -7.80 9.44 -42.06
C ARG A 127 -8.55 9.92 -43.30
N GLY A 128 -8.27 11.13 -43.79
CA GLY A 128 -8.85 11.67 -45.03
C GLY A 128 -8.40 10.97 -46.31
N LEU A 129 -7.22 10.34 -46.30
CA LEU A 129 -6.69 9.54 -47.41
C LEU A 129 -7.19 8.09 -47.43
N VAL A 130 -7.85 7.64 -46.35
CA VAL A 130 -8.56 6.35 -46.37
C VAL A 130 -9.76 6.52 -47.29
N SER A 131 -9.69 5.93 -48.48
CA SER A 131 -10.81 5.93 -49.41
C SER A 131 -12.04 5.35 -48.71
N ASN A 132 -13.19 6.02 -48.90
CA ASN A 132 -14.44 5.54 -48.37
C ASN A 132 -14.77 4.18 -49.02
N SER A 133 -14.43 3.10 -48.32
CA SER A 133 -14.73 1.73 -48.75
C SER A 133 -16.24 1.43 -48.76
N GLN A 134 -17.05 2.43 -48.40
CA GLN A 134 -18.50 2.36 -48.26
C GLN A 134 -19.25 2.91 -49.47
N TYR A 135 -18.60 3.31 -50.56
CA TYR A 135 -19.35 3.64 -51.78
C TYR A 135 -20.09 2.37 -52.27
N GLY A 136 -21.42 2.37 -52.12
CA GLY A 136 -22.29 1.24 -52.44
C GLY A 136 -22.65 0.31 -51.27
N PHE A 137 -22.12 0.53 -50.05
CA PHE A 137 -22.46 -0.28 -48.88
C PHE A 137 -23.40 0.47 -47.92
N VAL A 138 -24.69 0.15 -47.99
CA VAL A 138 -25.69 0.65 -47.02
C VAL A 138 -25.60 -0.21 -45.75
N PRO A 139 -25.36 0.36 -44.55
CA PRO A 139 -25.36 -0.41 -43.29
C PRO A 139 -26.69 -1.12 -43.08
N SER A 140 -26.68 -2.37 -42.58
CA SER A 140 -27.89 -3.17 -42.33
C SER A 140 -28.91 -2.46 -41.43
N LYS A 141 -28.44 -1.62 -40.50
CA LYS A 141 -29.27 -0.77 -39.63
C LYS A 141 -30.18 0.21 -40.41
N ASN A 142 -29.78 0.61 -41.61
CA ASN A 142 -30.49 1.54 -42.45
C ASN A 142 -31.21 0.85 -43.62
N LYS A 143 -31.13 -0.49 -43.71
CA LYS A 143 -31.84 -1.27 -44.73
C LYS A 143 -33.25 -1.58 -44.26
N GLN A 144 -34.17 -1.65 -45.22
CA GLN A 144 -35.58 -2.04 -44.99
C GLN A 144 -35.71 -3.52 -44.56
N ASP A 145 -34.75 -4.38 -44.92
CA ASP A 145 -34.75 -5.79 -44.54
C ASP A 145 -33.75 -6.03 -43.39
N SER A 146 -34.27 -6.36 -42.21
CA SER A 146 -33.50 -6.68 -41.01
C SER A 146 -33.27 -8.19 -40.82
N ARG A 147 -33.74 -9.03 -41.76
CA ARG A 147 -33.61 -10.49 -41.66
C ARG A 147 -32.16 -10.90 -41.89
N THR A 148 -31.75 -11.98 -41.23
CA THR A 148 -30.42 -12.56 -41.45
C THR A 148 -30.35 -13.22 -42.83
N ILE A 149 -29.15 -13.36 -43.38
CA ILE A 149 -28.93 -13.99 -44.69
C ILE A 149 -29.49 -15.42 -44.72
N GLU A 150 -29.33 -16.16 -43.63
CA GLU A 150 -29.83 -17.52 -43.48
C GLU A 150 -31.36 -17.58 -43.52
N GLN A 151 -32.03 -16.62 -42.88
CA GLN A 151 -33.48 -16.51 -42.88
C GLN A 151 -34.02 -16.23 -44.28
N VAL A 152 -33.37 -15.33 -45.03
CA VAL A 152 -33.73 -15.04 -46.43
C VAL A 152 -33.53 -16.27 -47.32
N LEU A 153 -32.46 -17.04 -47.12
CA LEU A 153 -32.20 -18.27 -47.86
C LEU A 153 -33.26 -19.35 -47.54
N ALA A 154 -33.66 -19.48 -46.28
CA ALA A 154 -34.73 -20.38 -45.86
C ALA A 154 -36.07 -19.99 -46.49
N ASP A 155 -36.45 -18.71 -46.45
CA ASP A 155 -37.68 -18.20 -47.06
C ASP A 155 -37.70 -18.40 -48.58
N THR A 156 -36.54 -18.27 -49.23
CA THR A 156 -36.41 -18.49 -50.67
C THR A 156 -36.58 -19.97 -51.01
N ARG A 157 -35.96 -20.87 -50.22
CA ARG A 157 -36.13 -22.32 -50.38
C ARG A 157 -37.58 -22.74 -50.15
N ALA A 158 -38.22 -22.23 -49.10
CA ALA A 158 -39.62 -22.49 -48.79
C ALA A 158 -40.56 -21.99 -49.89
N ARG A 159 -40.37 -20.76 -50.37
CA ARG A 159 -41.14 -20.21 -51.51
C ARG A 159 -40.95 -21.01 -52.79
N LYS A 160 -39.73 -21.47 -53.08
CA LYS A 160 -39.46 -22.35 -54.23
C LYS A 160 -40.20 -23.69 -54.10
N LYS A 161 -40.17 -24.31 -52.91
CA LYS A 161 -40.90 -25.56 -52.64
C LYS A 161 -42.41 -25.39 -52.80
N GLN A 162 -42.97 -24.32 -52.23
CA GLN A 162 -44.41 -24.02 -52.36
C GLN A 162 -44.84 -23.73 -53.81
N LYS A 163 -44.00 -23.04 -54.61
CA LYS A 163 -44.28 -22.84 -56.05
C LYS A 163 -44.30 -24.15 -56.84
N VAL A 164 -43.47 -25.13 -56.45
CA VAL A 164 -43.47 -26.47 -57.06
C VAL A 164 -44.73 -27.24 -56.67
N GLU A 165 -45.14 -27.18 -55.40
CA GLU A 165 -46.35 -27.88 -54.92
C GLU A 165 -47.66 -27.24 -55.43
N HIS A 166 -47.69 -25.93 -55.67
CA HIS A 166 -48.87 -25.22 -56.17
C HIS A 166 -48.99 -25.19 -57.71
N ASN A 167 -48.06 -25.82 -58.44
CA ASN A 167 -48.19 -26.05 -59.88
C ASN A 167 -48.14 -27.56 -60.24
N PRO A 168 -49.07 -28.39 -59.74
CA PRO A 168 -49.09 -29.82 -60.07
C PRO A 168 -49.81 -30.15 -61.40
N SER A 169 -50.10 -29.18 -62.28
CA SER A 169 -50.77 -29.47 -63.56
C SER A 169 -50.66 -28.36 -64.61
N GLN A 170 -49.54 -28.35 -65.35
CA GLN A 170 -49.55 -28.11 -66.81
C GLN A 170 -48.52 -29.03 -67.47
N SER A 171 -48.78 -30.33 -67.37
CA SER A 171 -48.34 -31.32 -68.35
C SER A 171 -49.41 -32.42 -68.40
N SER A 172 -50.58 -32.05 -68.91
CA SER A 172 -51.50 -33.04 -69.50
C SER A 172 -51.22 -33.04 -70.99
N ASP A 173 -50.56 -34.10 -71.44
CA ASP A 173 -50.62 -34.57 -72.81
C ASP A 173 -52.08 -34.68 -73.28
N THR A 174 -52.33 -34.24 -74.52
CA THR A 174 -53.42 -34.70 -75.41
C THR A 174 -52.74 -35.01 -76.75
N ASN A 175 -52.90 -36.13 -77.47
CA ASN A 175 -54.09 -36.92 -77.82
C ASN A 175 -55.28 -36.94 -76.86
#